data_AF-A0A7S2Q8Y1-F1
#
_entry.id   AF-A0A7S2Q8Y1-F1
#
_cell.length_a   1.000
_cell.length_b   1.000
_cell.length_c   1.000
_cell.angle_alpha   90.00
_cell.angle_beta   90.00
_cell.angle_gamma   90.00
#
_symmetry.space_group_name_H-M   'P 1'
#
loop_
_entity.id
_entity.type
_entity.pdbx_description
1 polymer ?
#
loop_
_entity_poly.entity_id
_entity_poly.type
_entity_poly.pdbx_seq_one_letter_code
_entity_poly.pdbx_strand_id
1 'polypeptide(L)'
;YSDAYGQLDADQPNPYNQFSNPKDRIFKQDDPVYMERKKVALKESFQRLERVPKLIKGKESENLKSLLTLQLYTMRANMEYVTAKGTPFYRSEDQTTPAWKKVNALFDDLGDLGAYNREKVWPKATESYQKAMTKLGEWKDLVQF
;
A
#
# COMPACT_ATOMS: atom_id res chain seq x y z
N TYR A 1 42.13 -24.15 -7.59
CA TYR A 1 40.74 -24.61 -7.65
C TYR A 1 39.85 -23.40 -7.44
N SER A 2 39.24 -22.87 -8.50
CA SER A 2 38.20 -21.83 -8.35
C SER A 2 36.89 -22.54 -8.05
N ASP A 3 36.35 -22.34 -6.86
CA ASP A 3 35.03 -22.84 -6.54
C ASP A 3 33.99 -22.05 -7.34
N ALA A 4 33.40 -22.68 -8.35
CA ALA A 4 32.40 -22.08 -9.21
C ALA A 4 31.10 -21.74 -8.45
N TYR A 5 30.91 -22.28 -7.25
CA TYR A 5 29.74 -22.01 -6.40
C TYR A 5 29.93 -20.81 -5.46
N GLY A 6 31.15 -20.26 -5.34
CA GLY A 6 31.41 -19.07 -4.53
C GLY A 6 30.67 -17.81 -5.01
N GLN A 7 30.25 -17.77 -6.28
CA GLN A 7 29.44 -16.67 -6.84
C GLN A 7 27.99 -16.65 -6.34
N LEU A 8 27.52 -17.76 -5.76
CA LEU A 8 26.19 -17.88 -5.15
C LEU A 8 26.23 -17.60 -3.63
N ASP A 9 27.41 -17.36 -3.07
CA ASP A 9 27.57 -17.03 -1.67
C ASP A 9 27.13 -15.58 -1.43
N ALA A 10 26.08 -15.40 -0.63
CA ALA A 10 25.58 -14.08 -0.24
C ALA A 10 26.64 -13.26 0.52
N ASP A 11 27.64 -13.92 1.09
CA ASP A 11 28.74 -13.30 1.82
C ASP A 11 29.94 -12.93 0.92
N GLN A 12 29.91 -13.24 -0.39
CA GLN A 12 30.96 -12.78 -1.32
C GLN A 12 30.83 -11.28 -1.64
N PRO A 13 31.93 -10.51 -1.54
CA PRO A 13 31.94 -9.11 -1.93
C PRO A 13 31.78 -9.00 -3.45
N ASN A 14 30.59 -8.60 -3.91
CA ASN A 14 30.35 -8.29 -5.32
C ASN A 14 31.10 -6.99 -5.67
N PRO A 15 32.15 -7.03 -6.52
CA PRO A 15 32.97 -5.86 -6.83
C PRO A 15 32.22 -4.75 -7.57
N TYR A 16 31.01 -5.04 -8.08
CA TYR A 16 30.12 -4.07 -8.73
C TYR A 16 29.01 -3.55 -7.79
N ASN A 17 28.97 -4.02 -6.54
CA ASN A 17 28.03 -3.55 -5.52
C ASN A 17 28.77 -2.77 -4.44
N GLN A 18 28.56 -1.45 -4.41
CA GLN A 18 29.16 -0.56 -3.41
C GLN A 18 28.52 -0.67 -2.01
N PHE A 19 27.41 -1.40 -1.86
CA PHE A 19 26.70 -1.54 -0.59
C PHE A 19 27.19 -2.78 0.18
N SER A 20 27.27 -2.65 1.50
CA SER A 20 27.69 -3.73 2.39
C SER A 20 26.71 -4.91 2.35
N ASN A 21 27.22 -6.09 2.71
CA ASN A 21 26.42 -7.31 2.84
C ASN A 21 25.17 -7.07 3.72
N PRO A 22 23.97 -7.52 3.29
CA PRO A 22 22.72 -7.39 4.05
C PRO A 22 22.72 -8.02 5.45
N LYS A 23 23.63 -8.96 5.74
CA LYS A 23 23.70 -9.72 6.99
C LYS A 23 23.81 -8.84 8.24
N ASP A 24 24.60 -7.77 8.15
CA ASP A 24 24.83 -6.82 9.26
C ASP A 24 24.05 -5.51 9.08
N ARG A 25 22.95 -5.54 8.32
CA ARG A 25 22.16 -4.32 8.05
C ARG A 25 21.51 -3.80 9.34
N ILE A 26 21.88 -2.58 9.72
CA ILE A 26 21.32 -1.87 10.90
C ILE A 26 19.80 -1.64 10.74
N PHE A 27 19.35 -1.40 9.51
CA PHE A 27 17.93 -1.19 9.21
C PHE A 27 17.14 -2.51 9.20
N LYS A 28 16.22 -2.62 10.16
CA LYS A 28 15.24 -3.71 10.26
C LYS A 28 13.89 -3.21 9.76
N GLN A 29 13.38 -3.83 8.70
CA GLN A 29 12.16 -3.42 8.00
C GLN A 29 10.90 -3.65 8.85
N ASP A 30 10.96 -4.62 9.75
CA ASP A 30 9.91 -5.01 10.68
C ASP A 30 10.02 -4.31 12.05
N ASP A 31 10.98 -3.38 12.23
CA ASP A 31 11.11 -2.65 13.48
C ASP A 31 9.80 -1.91 13.84
N PRO A 32 9.29 -2.06 15.08
CA PRO A 32 8.05 -1.42 15.52
C PRO A 32 8.01 0.08 15.27
N VAL A 33 9.14 0.78 15.36
CA VAL A 33 9.20 2.23 15.14
C VAL A 33 8.78 2.61 13.72
N TYR A 34 9.16 1.82 12.71
CA TYR A 34 8.76 2.09 11.33
C TYR A 34 7.31 1.69 11.10
N MET A 35 6.85 0.59 11.69
CA MET A 35 5.46 0.14 11.58
C MET A 35 4.49 1.20 12.12
N GLU A 36 4.76 1.73 13.32
CA GLU A 36 3.93 2.75 13.95
C GLU A 36 3.90 4.06 13.16
N ARG A 37 5.04 4.49 12.60
CA ARG A 37 5.09 5.66 11.71
C ARG A 37 4.19 5.49 10.50
N LYS A 38 4.15 4.30 9.91
CA LYS A 38 3.30 3.98 8.76
C LYS A 38 1.83 3.96 9.16
N LYS A 39 1.49 3.39 10.32
CA LYS A 39 0.13 3.43 10.86
C LYS A 39 -0.36 4.86 11.14
N VAL A 40 0.48 5.73 11.69
CA VAL A 40 0.14 7.15 11.92
C VAL A 40 -0.16 7.87 10.60
N ALA A 41 0.69 7.71 9.57
CA ALA A 41 0.44 8.30 8.26
C ALA A 41 -0.85 7.76 7.58
N LEU A 42 -1.20 6.51 7.85
CA LEU A 42 -2.45 5.91 7.38
C LEU A 42 -3.69 6.48 8.06
N LYS A 43 -3.63 6.86 9.35
CA LYS A 43 -4.74 7.52 10.05
C LYS A 43 -5.17 8.80 9.34
N GLU A 44 -4.21 9.64 8.95
CA GLU A 44 -4.49 10.86 8.18
C GLU A 44 -5.08 10.54 6.80
N SER A 45 -4.56 9.50 6.14
CA SER A 45 -5.08 9.03 4.85
C SER A 45 -6.55 8.62 4.94
N PHE A 46 -6.91 7.87 5.99
CA PHE A 46 -8.28 7.38 6.20
C PHE A 46 -9.24 8.51 6.54
N GLN A 47 -8.84 9.46 7.39
CA GLN A 47 -9.66 10.65 7.69
C GLN A 47 -10.00 11.46 6.43
N ARG A 48 -9.06 11.57 5.49
CA ARG A 48 -9.32 12.27 4.22
C ARG A 48 -10.36 11.55 3.37
N LEU A 49 -10.38 10.21 3.37
CA LEU A 49 -11.37 9.42 2.62
C LEU A 49 -12.80 9.58 3.14
N GLU A 50 -12.99 10.02 4.38
CA GLU A 50 -14.32 10.33 4.94
C GLU A 50 -15.01 11.50 4.21
N ARG A 51 -14.25 12.33 3.48
CA ARG A 51 -14.80 13.44 2.69
C ARG A 51 -15.41 12.99 1.36
N VAL A 52 -15.07 11.79 0.87
CA VAL A 52 -15.47 11.31 -0.46
C VAL A 52 -17.00 11.33 -0.67
N PRO A 53 -17.86 10.87 0.27
CA PRO A 53 -19.31 10.93 0.11
C PRO A 53 -19.84 12.35 -0.12
N LYS A 54 -19.27 13.34 0.57
CA LYS A 54 -19.64 14.75 0.39
C LYS A 54 -19.30 15.23 -1.03
N LEU A 55 -18.12 14.87 -1.53
CA LEU A 55 -17.67 15.26 -2.87
C LEU A 55 -18.52 14.60 -3.97
N ILE A 56 -18.88 13.33 -3.79
CA ILE A 56 -19.79 12.62 -4.71
C ILE A 56 -21.17 13.28 -4.70
N LYS A 57 -21.74 13.56 -3.52
CA LYS A 57 -23.05 14.22 -3.39
C LYS A 57 -23.05 15.63 -4.02
N GLY A 58 -21.98 16.38 -3.81
CA GLY A 58 -21.76 17.70 -4.41
C GLY A 58 -21.38 17.65 -5.89
N LYS A 59 -21.16 16.46 -6.47
CA LYS A 59 -20.68 16.25 -7.84
C LYS A 59 -19.36 16.99 -8.14
N GLU A 60 -18.51 17.12 -7.12
CA GLU A 60 -17.26 17.87 -7.15
C GLU A 60 -16.12 17.03 -7.75
N SER A 61 -16.20 16.76 -9.06
CA SER A 61 -15.31 15.82 -9.77
C SER A 61 -13.81 16.13 -9.58
N GLU A 62 -13.41 17.38 -9.75
CA GLU A 62 -12.00 17.78 -9.65
C GLU A 62 -11.47 17.71 -8.22
N ASN A 63 -12.31 18.03 -7.23
CA ASN A 63 -11.94 17.90 -5.82
C ASN A 63 -11.79 16.42 -5.42
N LEU A 64 -12.67 15.54 -5.92
CA LEU A 64 -12.55 14.11 -5.70
C LEU A 64 -11.29 13.54 -6.37
N LYS A 65 -11.02 13.92 -7.62
CA LYS A 65 -9.79 13.54 -8.33
C LYS A 65 -8.54 14.01 -7.58
N SER A 66 -8.51 15.26 -7.15
CA SER A 66 -7.39 15.84 -6.39
C SER A 66 -7.12 15.07 -5.10
N LEU A 67 -8.19 14.77 -4.34
CA LEU A 67 -8.10 13.99 -3.10
C LEU A 67 -7.52 12.59 -3.35
N LEU A 68 -8.02 11.88 -4.37
CA LEU A 68 -7.56 10.53 -4.70
C LEU A 68 -6.10 10.54 -5.17
N THR A 69 -5.70 11.46 -6.05
CA THR A 69 -4.31 11.51 -6.54
C THR A 69 -3.32 11.84 -5.43
N LEU A 70 -3.62 12.82 -4.57
CA LEU A 70 -2.71 13.25 -3.51
C LEU A 70 -2.48 12.14 -2.48
N GLN A 71 -3.55 11.43 -2.10
CA GLN A 71 -3.51 10.54 -0.95
C GLN A 71 -3.23 9.08 -1.30
N LEU A 72 -3.70 8.59 -2.45
CA LEU A 72 -3.65 7.16 -2.76
C LEU A 72 -2.23 6.64 -2.89
N TYR A 73 -1.29 7.42 -3.42
CA TYR A 73 0.09 6.96 -3.60
C TYR A 73 0.76 6.65 -2.25
N THR A 74 0.73 7.62 -1.33
CA THR A 74 1.30 7.47 0.02
C THR A 74 0.53 6.43 0.84
N MET A 75 -0.80 6.41 0.72
CA MET A 75 -1.63 5.43 1.39
C MET A 75 -1.28 4.02 0.93
N ARG A 76 -1.18 3.79 -0.39
CA ARG A 76 -0.83 2.49 -0.95
C ARG A 76 0.51 2.01 -0.44
N ALA A 77 1.56 2.81 -0.59
CA ALA A 77 2.89 2.43 -0.12
C ALA A 77 2.91 2.07 1.38
N ASN A 78 2.15 2.78 2.21
CA ASN A 78 2.10 2.50 3.64
C ASN A 78 1.24 1.26 3.98
N MET A 79 0.11 1.04 3.30
CA MET A 79 -0.69 -0.18 3.48
C MET A 79 0.07 -1.42 3.02
N GLU A 80 0.81 -1.32 1.93
CA GLU A 80 1.71 -2.38 1.44
C GLU A 80 2.78 -2.70 2.50
N TYR A 81 3.42 -1.67 3.04
CA TYR A 81 4.42 -1.82 4.11
C TYR A 81 3.85 -2.56 5.34
N VAL A 82 2.68 -2.15 5.82
CA VAL A 82 2.04 -2.76 7.00
C VAL A 82 1.67 -4.22 6.71
N THR A 83 1.12 -4.48 5.53
CA THR A 83 0.67 -5.83 5.12
C THR A 83 1.83 -6.82 5.01
N ALA A 84 2.93 -6.37 4.41
CA ALA A 84 4.09 -7.22 4.15
C ALA A 84 5.21 -7.07 5.20
N LYS A 85 4.90 -6.43 6.34
CA LYS A 85 5.84 -6.20 7.46
C LYS A 85 7.17 -5.58 7.01
N GLY A 86 7.09 -4.61 6.10
CA GLY A 86 8.21 -3.82 5.60
C GLY A 86 8.85 -4.30 4.29
N THR A 87 8.48 -5.47 3.78
CA THR A 87 8.88 -5.88 2.42
C THR A 87 7.98 -5.23 1.38
N PRO A 88 8.50 -4.47 0.39
CA PRO A 88 7.66 -3.92 -0.66
C PRO A 88 6.93 -5.00 -1.44
N PHE A 89 5.73 -4.71 -1.97
CA PHE A 89 4.91 -5.74 -2.58
C PHE A 89 5.59 -6.46 -3.78
N TYR A 90 6.34 -5.71 -4.59
CA TYR A 90 7.09 -6.28 -5.72
C TYR A 90 8.27 -7.20 -5.32
N ARG A 91 8.60 -7.28 -4.02
CA ARG A 91 9.64 -8.16 -3.45
C ARG A 91 9.08 -9.20 -2.50
N SER A 92 7.77 -9.23 -2.26
CA SER A 92 7.19 -10.22 -1.35
C SER A 92 6.95 -11.53 -2.09
N GLU A 93 7.38 -12.63 -1.47
CA GLU A 93 7.26 -13.97 -2.03
C GLU A 93 5.85 -14.56 -1.87
N ASP A 94 5.05 -14.06 -0.92
CA ASP A 94 3.70 -14.57 -0.65
C ASP A 94 2.60 -13.52 -0.85
N GLN A 95 2.13 -13.44 -2.09
CA GLN A 95 0.99 -12.61 -2.49
C GLN A 95 -0.37 -13.28 -2.21
N THR A 96 -0.38 -14.45 -1.54
CA THR A 96 -1.60 -15.23 -1.34
C THR A 96 -2.33 -14.91 -0.04
N THR A 97 -1.67 -14.17 0.87
CA THR A 97 -2.20 -13.85 2.19
C THR A 97 -3.54 -13.07 2.10
N PRO A 98 -4.47 -13.29 3.04
CA PRO A 98 -5.75 -12.59 3.03
C PRO A 98 -5.61 -11.06 3.06
N ALA A 99 -4.65 -10.54 3.84
CA ALA A 99 -4.41 -9.10 3.95
C ALA A 99 -3.95 -8.51 2.61
N TRP A 100 -3.07 -9.21 1.89
CA TRP A 100 -2.60 -8.80 0.57
C TRP A 100 -3.72 -8.68 -0.45
N LYS A 101 -4.53 -9.74 -0.57
CA LYS A 101 -5.70 -9.76 -1.46
C LYS A 101 -6.66 -8.62 -1.11
N LYS A 102 -6.80 -8.32 0.19
CA LYS A 102 -7.67 -7.24 0.66
C LYS A 102 -7.15 -5.86 0.30
N VAL A 103 -5.85 -5.59 0.46
CA VAL A 103 -5.22 -4.33 0.02
C VAL A 103 -5.40 -4.13 -1.48
N ASN A 104 -5.11 -5.13 -2.31
CA ASN A 104 -5.25 -4.98 -3.75
C ASN A 104 -6.69 -4.71 -4.15
N ALA A 105 -7.63 -5.50 -3.63
CA ALA A 105 -9.05 -5.34 -3.93
C ALA A 105 -9.60 -3.98 -3.45
N LEU A 106 -9.08 -3.43 -2.34
CA LEU A 106 -9.37 -2.07 -1.89
C LEU A 106 -8.92 -1.03 -2.94
N PHE A 107 -7.70 -1.16 -3.45
CA PHE A 107 -7.15 -0.22 -4.43
C PHE A 107 -7.78 -0.36 -5.82
N ASP A 108 -8.25 -1.55 -6.18
CA ASP A 108 -9.05 -1.77 -7.39
C ASP A 108 -10.36 -0.97 -7.30
N ASP A 109 -11.09 -1.07 -6.18
CA ASP A 109 -12.30 -0.27 -5.96
C ASP A 109 -11.99 1.24 -5.97
N LEU A 110 -10.88 1.69 -5.36
CA LEU A 110 -10.51 3.12 -5.39
C LEU A 110 -10.11 3.59 -6.81
N GLY A 111 -9.58 2.69 -7.64
CA GLY A 111 -9.34 2.92 -9.06
C GLY A 111 -10.65 3.09 -9.82
N ASP A 112 -11.62 2.19 -9.59
CA ASP A 112 -12.97 2.27 -10.15
C ASP A 112 -13.68 3.57 -9.73
N LEU A 113 -13.55 3.99 -8.48
CA LEU A 113 -14.06 5.27 -7.99
C LEU A 113 -13.49 6.43 -8.82
N GLY A 114 -12.18 6.41 -9.08
CA GLY A 114 -11.52 7.40 -9.93
C GLY A 114 -12.05 7.40 -11.37
N ALA A 115 -12.27 6.22 -11.95
CA ALA A 115 -12.84 6.07 -13.29
C ALA A 115 -14.28 6.56 -13.37
N TYR A 116 -15.15 6.13 -12.45
CA TYR A 116 -16.55 6.56 -12.40
C TYR A 116 -16.70 8.04 -12.07
N ASN A 117 -15.79 8.62 -11.29
CA ASN A 117 -15.73 10.07 -11.08
C ASN A 117 -15.45 10.80 -12.40
N ARG A 118 -14.45 10.35 -13.17
CA ARG A 118 -14.12 10.92 -14.48
C ARG A 118 -15.30 10.85 -15.46
N GLU A 119 -16.02 9.75 -15.45
CA GLU A 119 -17.22 9.52 -16.28
C GLU A 119 -18.49 10.15 -15.70
N LYS A 120 -18.40 10.73 -14.49
CA LYS A 120 -19.52 11.36 -13.75
C LYS A 120 -20.68 10.40 -13.48
N VAL A 121 -20.39 9.10 -13.31
CA VAL A 121 -21.36 8.05 -12.98
C VAL A 121 -21.47 7.93 -11.45
N TRP A 122 -22.11 8.91 -10.82
CA TRP A 122 -22.15 9.08 -9.36
C TRP A 122 -22.72 7.88 -8.55
N PRO A 123 -23.75 7.16 -9.03
CA PRO A 123 -24.22 5.97 -8.31
C PRO A 123 -23.15 4.88 -8.22
N LYS A 124 -22.44 4.61 -9.33
CA LYS A 124 -21.34 3.64 -9.36
C LYS A 124 -20.15 4.11 -8.54
N ALA A 125 -19.83 5.40 -8.57
CA ALA A 125 -18.80 5.99 -7.70
C ALA A 125 -19.13 5.77 -6.21
N THR A 126 -20.40 5.93 -5.83
CA THR A 126 -20.85 5.70 -4.45
C THR A 126 -20.67 4.22 -4.05
N GLU A 127 -21.12 3.30 -4.91
CA GLU A 127 -21.01 1.86 -4.67
C GLU A 127 -19.55 1.42 -4.54
N SER A 128 -18.70 1.87 -5.47
CA SER A 128 -17.27 1.60 -5.47
C SER A 128 -16.58 2.12 -4.21
N TYR A 129 -16.91 3.34 -3.77
CA TYR A 129 -16.42 3.87 -2.49
C TYR A 129 -16.86 3.01 -1.30
N GLN A 130 -18.12 2.58 -1.25
CA GLN A 130 -18.62 1.74 -0.15
C GLN A 130 -17.90 0.39 -0.11
N LYS A 131 -17.71 -0.26 -1.28
CA LYS A 131 -16.92 -1.50 -1.39
C LYS A 131 -15.49 -1.31 -0.89
N ALA A 132 -14.86 -0.20 -1.27
CA ALA A 132 -13.54 0.15 -0.78
C ALA A 132 -13.54 0.27 0.76
N MET A 133 -14.49 0.99 1.36
CA MET A 133 -14.51 1.18 2.82
C MET A 133 -14.77 -0.12 3.58
N THR A 134 -15.60 -1.02 3.05
CA THR A 134 -15.77 -2.37 3.62
C THR A 134 -14.45 -3.14 3.61
N LYS A 135 -13.74 -3.16 2.47
CA LYS A 135 -12.43 -3.84 2.37
C LYS A 135 -11.37 -3.19 3.27
N LEU A 136 -11.42 -1.88 3.45
CA LEU A 136 -10.55 -1.16 4.38
C LEU A 136 -10.80 -1.62 5.82
N GLY A 137 -12.05 -1.79 6.24
CA GLY A 137 -12.39 -2.34 7.56
C GLY A 137 -11.84 -3.75 7.74
N GLU A 138 -12.13 -4.65 6.80
CA GLU A 138 -11.63 -6.04 6.82
C GLU A 138 -10.10 -6.10 6.82
N TRP A 139 -9.43 -5.21 6.09
CA TRP A 139 -7.97 -5.14 6.10
C TRP A 139 -7.43 -4.71 7.47
N LYS A 140 -8.04 -3.71 8.11
CA LYS A 140 -7.64 -3.23 9.44
C LYS A 140 -7.68 -4.35 10.47
N ASP A 141 -8.72 -5.19 10.42
CA ASP A 141 -8.84 -6.35 11.31
C ASP A 141 -7.71 -7.37 11.06
N LEU A 142 -7.41 -7.67 9.79
CA LEU A 142 -6.38 -8.63 9.41
C LEU A 142 -4.97 -8.23 9.84
N VAL A 143 -4.66 -6.93 9.83
CA VAL A 143 -3.32 -6.41 10.21
C VAL A 143 -3.26 -5.85 11.62
N GLN A 144 -4.34 -5.97 12.40
CA GLN A 144 -4.47 -5.42 13.75
C GLN A 144 -4.10 -3.92 13.77
N PHE A 145 -4.75 -3.16 12.90
CA PHE A 145 -4.46 -1.75 12.64
C PHE A 145 -4.87 -0.84 13.81
#